data_AF-U6G1L3-F1
#
_entry.id   AF-U6G1L3-F1
#
_cell.length_a   1.000
_cell.length_b   1.000
_cell.length_c   1.000
_cell.angle_alpha   90.00
_cell.angle_beta   90.00
_cell.angle_gamma   90.00
#
_symmetry.space_group_name_H-M   'P 1'
#
loop_
_entity.id
_entity.type
_entity.pdbx_description
1 polymer ?
#
loop_
_entity_poly.entity_id
_entity_poly.type
_entity_poly.pdbx_seq_one_letter_code
_entity_poly.pdbx_strand_id
1 'polypeptide(L)'
;MAPIYLTVAASLLAVTGLESVVADTSVKFTVVDVQGDAYTSANLARGGKLSVGVKTLAENAELITALKTKLGESTAVTGTACDGSMQIGPTLKEIFHAGFTYPQAGSSPNYREIIQKTLDSGIKVLKEKSPYGSTNGQWTTFWEDEDGANIANLLGANSTQIGCAIGRCTTVDTAQPKQVTVTNRAVLFCAIDPPTRKDTAPFDKQYYDALVGRTTPLADMTPDDLKASRGGSTVAVPSVLLAGMAAILAAVALCIHCQLPVRINALTTDETLVTNLKQALTEAPSKVTGPSCAALDVAETFEKTKFYVTFTKESGKTPNYRQMVENAINNGLILMQTYPTTDQEWKNFWGQPGGANMANLLWANSTTIGCAVLVCTEAEDSGTAQTADRAILFCQMNPEPQQDKPPFSKDYYEALSQRETSLVDMTPDDLKASKGGSAVAVPSVLLAGISAIIAAVAL
;
A
#
# COMPACT_ATOMS: atom_id res chain seq x y z
N MET A 1 -66.01 63.59 43.08
CA MET A 1 -65.47 62.77 44.19
C MET A 1 -65.64 61.31 43.81
N ALA A 2 -64.58 60.52 43.98
CA ALA A 2 -64.33 59.24 43.32
C ALA A 2 -65.23 58.07 43.79
N PRO A 3 -65.36 56.99 42.99
CA PRO A 3 -65.63 55.66 43.50
C PRO A 3 -64.35 54.82 43.61
N ILE A 4 -64.28 54.06 44.69
CA ILE A 4 -63.22 53.10 45.05
C ILE A 4 -63.50 51.79 44.32
N TYR A 5 -62.53 51.28 43.55
CA TYR A 5 -62.60 49.94 42.94
C TYR A 5 -61.94 48.91 43.85
N LEU A 6 -62.71 47.87 44.20
CA LEU A 6 -62.26 46.66 44.86
C LEU A 6 -61.52 45.75 43.86
N THR A 7 -60.31 45.36 44.23
CA THR A 7 -59.49 44.34 43.58
C THR A 7 -60.02 42.94 43.91
N VAL A 8 -60.25 42.11 42.88
CA VAL A 8 -60.31 40.66 43.00
C VAL A 8 -59.34 40.07 41.99
N ALA A 9 -58.31 39.39 42.51
CA ALA A 9 -57.39 38.57 41.76
C ALA A 9 -58.03 37.22 41.43
N ALA A 10 -57.90 36.77 40.18
CA ALA A 10 -58.05 35.37 39.80
C ALA A 10 -57.08 35.06 38.66
N SER A 11 -56.27 34.04 38.90
CA SER A 11 -55.17 33.51 38.08
C SER A 11 -55.64 32.62 36.93
N LEU A 12 -54.69 32.23 36.04
CA LEU A 12 -54.74 31.26 34.90
C LEU A 12 -55.25 31.87 33.57
N LEU A 13 -54.55 31.83 32.42
CA LEU A 13 -53.59 30.87 31.88
C LEU A 13 -52.40 31.58 31.22
N ALA A 14 -51.19 31.32 31.71
CA ALA A 14 -49.97 31.51 30.95
C ALA A 14 -49.86 30.37 29.92
N VAL A 15 -50.16 30.65 28.65
CA VAL A 15 -49.74 29.79 27.53
C VAL A 15 -48.29 30.16 27.21
N THR A 16 -47.38 29.79 28.10
CA THR A 16 -45.94 29.91 27.89
C THR A 16 -45.43 28.61 27.31
N GLY A 17 -44.97 28.67 26.05
CA GLY A 17 -43.91 27.83 25.50
C GLY A 17 -44.10 26.32 25.58
N LEU A 18 -44.88 25.73 24.66
CA LEU A 18 -44.42 24.47 24.10
C LEU A 18 -43.21 24.81 23.22
N GLU A 19 -42.00 24.74 23.77
CA GLU A 19 -40.85 24.48 22.92
C GLU A 19 -41.14 23.14 22.26
N SER A 20 -41.39 23.15 20.95
CA SER A 20 -41.43 21.92 20.19
C SER A 20 -40.07 21.26 20.39
N VAL A 21 -40.03 20.16 21.15
CA VAL A 21 -38.88 19.26 21.19
C VAL A 21 -38.66 18.84 19.74
N VAL A 22 -37.72 19.49 19.06
CA VAL A 22 -37.26 19.06 17.75
C VAL A 22 -36.67 17.69 18.02
N ALA A 23 -37.32 16.64 17.51
CA ALA A 23 -36.81 15.28 17.64
C ALA A 23 -35.39 15.27 17.06
N ASP A 24 -34.40 15.06 17.92
CA ASP A 24 -33.01 15.06 17.52
C ASP A 24 -32.76 13.73 16.79
N THR A 25 -32.51 13.75 15.49
CA THR A 25 -32.27 12.53 14.72
C THR A 25 -30.78 12.36 14.49
N SER A 26 -30.25 11.21 14.89
CA SER A 26 -28.85 10.85 14.62
C SER A 26 -28.74 9.93 13.41
N VAL A 27 -27.67 10.08 12.63
CA VAL A 27 -27.38 9.25 11.46
C VAL A 27 -26.32 8.21 11.81
N LYS A 28 -26.50 6.97 11.36
CA LYS A 28 -25.54 5.86 11.51
C LYS A 28 -25.49 5.01 10.25
N PHE A 29 -24.40 4.25 10.07
CA PHE A 29 -24.38 3.18 9.08
C PHE A 29 -24.90 1.87 9.68
N THR A 30 -25.82 1.22 8.96
CA THR A 30 -26.05 -0.22 9.06
C THR A 30 -25.12 -0.91 8.08
N VAL A 31 -24.26 -1.77 8.60
CA VAL A 31 -23.24 -2.46 7.82
C VAL A 31 -23.85 -3.62 7.05
N VAL A 32 -23.52 -3.71 5.76
CA VAL A 32 -23.95 -4.78 4.86
C VAL A 32 -22.75 -5.34 4.11
N ASP A 33 -22.74 -6.66 3.95
CA ASP A 33 -21.69 -7.37 3.24
C ASP A 33 -21.77 -7.07 1.74
N VAL A 34 -20.60 -6.95 1.11
CA VAL A 34 -20.52 -6.90 -0.35
C VAL A 34 -20.62 -8.30 -0.94
N GLN A 35 -21.05 -8.38 -2.20
CA GLN A 35 -20.98 -9.62 -2.97
C GLN A 35 -19.68 -9.67 -3.78
N GLY A 36 -19.30 -10.86 -4.27
CA GLY A 36 -18.05 -11.09 -4.99
C GLY A 36 -17.83 -10.22 -6.24
N ASP A 37 -18.90 -9.74 -6.86
CA ASP A 37 -18.81 -8.81 -8.01
C ASP A 37 -18.19 -7.45 -7.65
N ALA A 38 -18.22 -7.05 -6.37
CA ALA A 38 -17.53 -5.84 -5.89
C ALA A 38 -16.01 -5.95 -6.08
N TYR A 39 -15.42 -7.07 -5.67
CA TYR A 39 -13.98 -7.31 -5.80
C TYR A 39 -13.56 -7.48 -7.26
N THR A 40 -14.40 -8.13 -8.07
CA THR A 40 -14.17 -8.24 -9.51
C THR A 40 -14.18 -6.85 -10.15
N SER A 41 -15.16 -6.01 -9.81
CA SER A 41 -15.27 -4.64 -10.32
C SER A 41 -14.09 -3.77 -9.90
N ALA A 42 -13.63 -3.87 -8.65
CA ALA A 42 -12.42 -3.20 -8.17
C ALA A 42 -11.16 -3.63 -8.94
N ASN A 43 -11.01 -4.92 -9.19
CA ASN A 43 -9.89 -5.44 -9.98
C ASN A 43 -9.96 -5.00 -11.44
N LEU A 44 -11.15 -4.92 -12.04
CA LEU A 44 -11.34 -4.37 -13.39
C LEU A 44 -11.04 -2.87 -13.45
N ALA A 45 -11.33 -2.13 -12.38
CA ALA A 45 -10.93 -0.73 -12.26
C ALA A 45 -9.41 -0.59 -12.23
N ARG A 46 -8.69 -1.51 -11.58
CA ARG A 46 -7.24 -1.49 -11.51
C ARG A 46 -6.53 -1.97 -12.77
N GLY A 47 -6.97 -3.06 -13.38
CA GLY A 47 -6.22 -3.72 -14.46
C GLY A 47 -7.02 -4.02 -15.73
N GLY A 48 -8.34 -3.89 -15.73
CA GLY A 48 -9.17 -4.31 -16.86
C GLY A 48 -8.81 -3.55 -18.15
N LYS A 49 -8.37 -4.29 -19.18
CA LYS A 49 -7.97 -3.76 -20.51
C LYS A 49 -6.92 -2.64 -20.48
N LEU A 50 -6.12 -2.57 -19.41
CA LEU A 50 -4.97 -1.66 -19.39
C LEU A 50 -3.79 -2.29 -20.12
N SER A 51 -2.96 -1.45 -20.74
CA SER A 51 -1.73 -1.87 -21.41
C SER A 51 -0.63 -2.34 -20.45
N VAL A 52 -0.82 -2.09 -19.15
CA VAL A 52 0.08 -2.53 -18.08
C VAL A 52 -0.62 -3.51 -17.15
N GLY A 53 0.15 -4.46 -16.64
CA GLY A 53 -0.28 -5.41 -15.63
C GLY A 53 -0.14 -4.80 -14.25
N VAL A 54 -1.21 -4.82 -13.46
CA VAL A 54 -1.13 -4.59 -12.01
C VAL A 54 -1.63 -5.82 -11.27
N LYS A 55 -1.07 -6.07 -10.08
CA LYS A 55 -1.45 -7.23 -9.27
C LYS A 55 -2.94 -7.16 -8.93
N THR A 56 -3.62 -8.27 -9.19
CA THR A 56 -5.01 -8.48 -8.78
C THR A 56 -5.07 -8.52 -7.25
N LEU A 57 -6.01 -7.79 -6.66
CA LEU A 57 -6.23 -7.76 -5.23
C LEU A 57 -6.93 -9.03 -4.78
N ALA A 58 -6.35 -9.70 -3.78
CA ALA A 58 -6.95 -10.81 -3.07
C ALA A 58 -7.87 -10.29 -1.95
N GLU A 59 -9.00 -10.95 -1.75
CA GLU A 59 -9.89 -10.63 -0.63
C GLU A 59 -9.18 -10.92 0.71
N ASN A 60 -9.28 -9.98 1.66
CA ASN A 60 -8.73 -10.14 3.00
C ASN A 60 -9.84 -9.98 4.07
N ALA A 61 -10.08 -11.06 4.83
CA ALA A 61 -11.11 -11.13 5.86
C ALA A 61 -10.85 -10.20 7.07
N GLU A 62 -9.58 -9.95 7.41
CA GLU A 62 -9.19 -9.03 8.48
C GLU A 62 -9.50 -7.58 8.09
N LEU A 63 -9.20 -7.17 6.84
CA LEU A 63 -9.58 -5.85 6.32
C LEU A 63 -11.09 -5.66 6.32
N ILE A 64 -11.85 -6.68 5.90
CA ILE A 64 -13.31 -6.65 5.94
C ILE A 64 -13.80 -6.46 7.37
N THR A 65 -13.28 -7.25 8.32
CA THR A 65 -13.68 -7.18 9.73
C THR A 65 -13.35 -5.82 10.33
N ALA A 66 -12.14 -5.31 10.12
CA ALA A 66 -11.72 -4.00 10.59
C ALA A 66 -12.59 -2.88 10.00
N LEU A 67 -12.92 -2.96 8.71
CA LEU A 67 -13.78 -2.00 8.04
C LEU A 67 -15.22 -2.02 8.59
N LYS A 68 -15.80 -3.20 8.81
CA LYS A 68 -17.15 -3.33 9.40
C LYS A 68 -17.19 -2.76 10.82
N THR A 69 -16.16 -2.99 11.62
CA THR A 69 -16.03 -2.38 12.96
C THR A 69 -16.05 -0.85 12.86
N LYS A 70 -15.21 -0.27 11.99
CA LYS A 70 -15.16 1.19 11.77
C LYS A 70 -16.50 1.76 11.31
N LEU A 71 -17.22 1.05 10.44
CA LEU A 71 -18.54 1.50 9.98
C LEU A 71 -19.62 1.44 11.08
N GLY A 72 -19.43 0.61 12.11
CA GLY A 72 -20.33 0.54 13.28
C GLY A 72 -20.10 1.64 14.31
N GLU A 73 -19.01 2.40 14.20
CA GLU A 73 -18.69 3.50 15.10
C GLU A 73 -19.62 4.71 14.88
N SER A 74 -19.94 5.45 15.93
CA SER A 74 -20.80 6.65 15.85
C SER A 74 -20.14 7.80 15.08
N THR A 75 -18.83 7.75 14.89
CA THR A 75 -18.03 8.73 14.15
C THR A 75 -17.89 8.40 12.67
N ALA A 76 -18.41 7.23 12.23
CA ALA A 76 -18.32 6.78 10.84
C ALA A 76 -19.06 7.71 9.87
N VAL A 77 -20.13 8.35 10.34
CA VAL A 77 -20.96 9.26 9.57
C VAL A 77 -21.50 10.36 10.48
N THR A 78 -21.57 11.58 9.96
CA THR A 78 -22.20 12.73 10.61
C THR A 78 -23.31 13.31 9.74
N GLY A 79 -24.15 14.14 10.34
CA GLY A 79 -25.33 14.74 9.71
C GLY A 79 -26.61 14.41 10.48
N THR A 80 -27.70 15.07 10.09
CA THR A 80 -29.02 14.93 10.73
C THR A 80 -29.98 14.06 9.92
N ALA A 81 -29.68 13.84 8.63
CA ALA A 81 -30.48 13.06 7.71
C ALA A 81 -29.63 12.26 6.72
N CYS A 82 -30.23 11.20 6.16
CA CYS A 82 -29.65 10.37 5.11
C CYS A 82 -29.81 10.99 3.71
N ASP A 83 -29.40 12.25 3.57
CA ASP A 83 -29.53 13.03 2.33
C ASP A 83 -28.18 13.68 1.95
N GLY A 84 -28.20 14.83 1.29
CA GLY A 84 -27.00 15.59 0.93
C GLY A 84 -26.23 16.17 2.13
N SER A 85 -26.82 16.19 3.33
CA SER A 85 -26.16 16.64 4.56
C SER A 85 -25.27 15.58 5.22
N MET A 86 -25.38 14.32 4.78
CA MET A 86 -24.58 13.21 5.29
C MET A 86 -23.10 13.39 4.93
N GLN A 87 -22.22 13.35 5.93
CA GLN A 87 -20.77 13.41 5.73
C GLN A 87 -20.09 12.14 6.23
N ILE A 88 -19.17 11.60 5.42
CA ILE A 88 -18.34 10.46 5.79
C ILE A 88 -17.29 10.93 6.81
N GLY A 89 -17.11 10.16 7.89
CA GLY A 89 -16.13 10.44 8.93
C GLY A 89 -14.70 10.50 8.38
N PRO A 90 -13.79 11.31 8.97
CA PRO A 90 -12.45 11.56 8.43
C PRO A 90 -11.67 10.28 8.13
N THR A 91 -11.66 9.31 9.04
CA THR A 91 -10.94 8.03 8.86
C THR A 91 -11.45 7.21 7.68
N LEU A 92 -12.75 7.29 7.38
CA LEU A 92 -13.34 6.57 6.25
C LEU A 92 -13.16 7.33 4.91
N LYS A 93 -12.86 8.63 4.95
CA LYS A 93 -12.43 9.38 3.75
C LYS A 93 -11.02 8.99 3.29
N GLU A 94 -10.23 8.37 4.16
CA GLU A 94 -8.88 7.91 3.84
C GLU A 94 -8.84 6.55 3.13
N ILE A 95 -9.99 5.97 2.81
CA ILE A 95 -10.11 4.75 2.00
C ILE A 95 -11.03 5.02 0.81
N PHE A 96 -11.05 4.09 -0.16
CA PHE A 96 -11.95 4.24 -1.30
C PHE A 96 -13.39 4.22 -0.82
N HIS A 97 -14.19 5.17 -1.32
CA HIS A 97 -15.60 5.28 -1.02
C HIS A 97 -16.43 5.73 -2.24
N ALA A 98 -17.61 5.14 -2.42
CA ALA A 98 -18.50 5.48 -3.53
C ALA A 98 -19.96 5.51 -3.05
N GLY A 99 -20.56 6.72 -3.08
CA GLY A 99 -21.97 6.92 -2.72
C GLY A 99 -22.92 6.45 -3.83
N PHE A 100 -23.97 5.71 -3.46
CA PHE A 100 -24.95 5.18 -4.40
C PHE A 100 -26.34 5.00 -3.77
N THR A 101 -27.33 4.73 -4.62
CA THR A 101 -28.66 4.31 -4.20
C THR A 101 -28.71 2.79 -4.10
N TYR A 102 -28.78 2.28 -2.87
CA TYR A 102 -28.98 0.87 -2.57
C TYR A 102 -30.28 0.36 -3.22
N PRO A 103 -30.21 -0.73 -4.00
CA PRO A 103 -31.38 -1.26 -4.69
C PRO A 103 -32.43 -1.80 -3.71
N GLN A 104 -33.64 -2.00 -4.20
CA GLN A 104 -34.71 -2.64 -3.42
C GLN A 104 -34.30 -4.03 -2.93
N ALA A 105 -34.91 -4.48 -1.83
CA ALA A 105 -34.60 -5.77 -1.23
C ALA A 105 -34.70 -6.91 -2.27
N GLY A 106 -33.65 -7.73 -2.36
CA GLY A 106 -33.58 -8.86 -3.30
C GLY A 106 -32.72 -8.60 -4.55
N SER A 107 -32.26 -7.37 -4.79
CA SER A 107 -31.37 -7.04 -5.90
C SER A 107 -29.97 -6.66 -5.40
N SER A 108 -28.94 -7.08 -6.14
CA SER A 108 -27.55 -6.72 -5.87
C SER A 108 -27.22 -5.33 -6.43
N PRO A 109 -26.39 -4.51 -5.74
CA PRO A 109 -25.85 -3.28 -6.30
C PRO A 109 -25.04 -3.56 -7.58
N ASN A 110 -25.13 -2.66 -8.57
CA ASN A 110 -24.27 -2.70 -9.75
C ASN A 110 -22.90 -2.09 -9.42
N TYR A 111 -21.98 -2.90 -8.90
CA TYR A 111 -20.68 -2.44 -8.43
C TYR A 111 -19.83 -1.81 -9.54
N ARG A 112 -19.96 -2.28 -10.78
CA ARG A 112 -19.25 -1.70 -11.93
C ARG A 112 -19.66 -0.26 -12.17
N GLU A 113 -20.94 0.04 -12.15
CA GLU A 113 -21.46 1.41 -12.32
C GLU A 113 -21.08 2.30 -11.14
N ILE A 114 -21.17 1.78 -9.91
CA ILE A 114 -20.79 2.50 -8.68
C ILE A 114 -19.32 2.91 -8.74
N ILE A 115 -18.43 1.96 -9.05
CA ILE A 115 -16.98 2.22 -9.13
C ILE A 115 -16.64 3.08 -10.36
N GLN A 116 -17.31 2.87 -11.50
CA GLN A 116 -17.07 3.65 -12.73
C GLN A 116 -17.29 5.14 -12.48
N LYS A 117 -18.37 5.51 -11.79
CA LYS A 117 -18.67 6.92 -11.52
C LYS A 117 -17.56 7.61 -10.72
N THR A 118 -17.07 6.96 -9.66
CA THR A 118 -15.94 7.49 -8.87
C THR A 118 -14.64 7.49 -9.67
N LEU A 119 -14.42 6.45 -10.48
CA LEU A 119 -13.26 6.34 -11.35
C LEU A 119 -13.21 7.47 -12.39
N ASP A 120 -14.34 7.82 -13.02
CA ASP A 120 -14.43 8.90 -13.99
C ASP A 120 -14.07 10.25 -13.39
N SER A 121 -14.60 10.55 -12.20
CA SER A 121 -14.26 11.77 -11.44
C SER A 121 -12.76 11.83 -11.13
N GLY A 122 -12.20 10.77 -10.54
CA GLY A 122 -10.79 10.77 -10.19
C GLY A 122 -9.85 10.75 -11.41
N ILE A 123 -10.19 10.04 -12.49
CA ILE A 123 -9.39 10.06 -13.73
C ILE A 123 -9.39 11.45 -14.36
N LYS A 124 -10.48 12.22 -14.23
CA LYS A 124 -10.50 13.62 -14.67
C LYS A 124 -9.47 14.44 -13.91
N VAL A 125 -9.43 14.34 -12.58
CA VAL A 125 -8.41 15.00 -11.74
C VAL A 125 -7.01 14.52 -12.14
N LEU A 126 -6.86 13.22 -12.41
CA LEU A 126 -5.59 12.62 -12.79
C LEU A 126 -5.04 13.19 -14.12
N LYS A 127 -5.92 13.43 -15.10
CA LYS A 127 -5.61 14.04 -16.40
C LYS A 127 -5.12 15.47 -16.26
N GLU A 128 -5.65 16.22 -15.30
CA GLU A 128 -5.21 17.59 -14.99
C GLU A 128 -3.79 17.63 -14.41
N LYS A 129 -3.28 16.49 -13.93
CA LYS A 129 -1.91 16.31 -13.44
C LYS A 129 -0.94 15.79 -14.54
N SER A 130 -1.31 15.90 -15.82
CA SER A 130 -0.46 15.47 -16.93
C SER A 130 0.56 16.55 -17.34
N PRO A 131 1.80 16.19 -17.73
CA PRO A 131 2.36 14.84 -17.73
C PRO A 131 2.77 14.37 -16.32
N TYR A 132 2.96 13.06 -16.16
CA TYR A 132 3.36 12.45 -14.89
C TYR A 132 4.57 13.17 -14.25
N GLY A 133 4.42 13.63 -13.01
CA GLY A 133 5.50 14.26 -12.25
C GLY A 133 5.97 15.59 -12.83
N SER A 134 5.13 16.30 -13.58
CA SER A 134 5.46 17.57 -14.25
C SER A 134 5.85 18.70 -13.29
N THR A 135 5.39 18.66 -12.04
CA THR A 135 5.67 19.70 -11.04
C THR A 135 6.02 19.12 -9.67
N ASN A 136 6.90 19.81 -8.95
CA ASN A 136 7.14 19.55 -7.53
C ASN A 136 5.82 19.74 -6.76
N GLY A 137 5.41 18.73 -6.00
CA GLY A 137 4.15 18.77 -5.24
C GLY A 137 2.88 18.43 -6.03
N GLN A 138 3.00 17.99 -7.30
CA GLN A 138 1.86 17.53 -8.10
C GLN A 138 0.99 16.52 -7.34
N TRP A 139 1.62 15.55 -6.68
CA TRP A 139 0.91 14.50 -5.93
C TRP A 139 0.25 15.05 -4.67
N THR A 140 0.86 15.98 -3.95
CA THR A 140 0.21 16.68 -2.83
C THR A 140 -1.10 17.32 -3.28
N THR A 141 -1.10 18.10 -4.37
CA THR A 141 -2.33 18.72 -4.90
C THR A 141 -3.34 17.72 -5.49
N PHE A 142 -2.91 16.50 -5.80
CA PHE A 142 -3.79 15.42 -6.23
C PHE A 142 -4.46 14.74 -5.02
N TRP A 143 -3.74 14.63 -3.90
CA TRP A 143 -4.24 14.11 -2.63
C TRP A 143 -5.10 15.11 -1.85
N GLU A 144 -4.94 16.41 -2.10
CA GLU A 144 -5.83 17.46 -1.58
C GLU A 144 -7.20 17.47 -2.27
N ASP A 145 -7.27 16.97 -3.51
CA ASP A 145 -8.53 16.80 -4.24
C ASP A 145 -9.25 15.53 -3.77
N GLU A 146 -10.51 15.66 -3.35
CA GLU A 146 -11.29 14.53 -2.80
C GLU A 146 -11.44 13.39 -3.81
N ASP A 147 -11.71 13.69 -5.07
CA ASP A 147 -11.86 12.67 -6.13
C ASP A 147 -10.52 12.02 -6.47
N GLY A 148 -9.44 12.81 -6.51
CA GLY A 148 -8.07 12.33 -6.72
C GLY A 148 -7.61 11.38 -5.60
N ALA A 149 -7.70 11.82 -4.35
CA ALA A 149 -7.37 11.02 -3.17
C ALA A 149 -8.18 9.72 -3.11
N ASN A 150 -9.49 9.81 -3.38
CA ASN A 150 -10.39 8.67 -3.31
C ASN A 150 -10.01 7.57 -4.32
N ILE A 151 -9.70 7.92 -5.59
CA ILE A 151 -9.27 6.90 -6.56
C ILE A 151 -7.88 6.34 -6.26
N ALA A 152 -6.97 7.11 -5.66
CA ALA A 152 -5.68 6.56 -5.25
C ALA A 152 -5.84 5.43 -4.22
N ASN A 153 -6.78 5.59 -3.28
CA ASN A 153 -7.12 4.56 -2.30
C ASN A 153 -7.75 3.28 -2.88
N LEU A 154 -8.05 3.25 -4.19
CA LEU A 154 -8.44 2.03 -4.92
C LEU A 154 -7.34 1.55 -5.86
N LEU A 155 -6.67 2.48 -6.54
CA LEU A 155 -5.79 2.20 -7.65
C LEU A 155 -4.33 1.94 -7.23
N GLY A 156 -3.98 2.06 -5.95
CA GLY A 156 -2.60 1.88 -5.45
C GLY A 156 -1.88 0.64 -6.01
N ALA A 157 -0.87 0.85 -6.85
CA ALA A 157 -0.27 -0.23 -7.65
C ALA A 157 0.37 -1.35 -6.82
N ASN A 158 0.89 -0.99 -5.64
CA ASN A 158 1.62 -1.90 -4.74
C ASN A 158 0.70 -2.71 -3.82
N SER A 159 -0.59 -2.39 -3.77
CA SER A 159 -1.54 -3.11 -2.93
C SER A 159 -1.82 -4.50 -3.50
N THR A 160 -1.95 -5.48 -2.62
CA THR A 160 -2.15 -6.89 -2.98
C THR A 160 -3.43 -7.48 -2.39
N GLN A 161 -4.02 -6.79 -1.43
CA GLN A 161 -5.22 -7.21 -0.71
C GLN A 161 -6.29 -6.14 -0.70
N ILE A 162 -7.55 -6.55 -0.57
CA ILE A 162 -8.71 -5.68 -0.47
C ILE A 162 -9.75 -6.23 0.49
N GLY A 163 -10.40 -5.35 1.24
CA GLY A 163 -11.62 -5.65 1.99
C GLY A 163 -12.66 -4.56 1.74
N CYS A 164 -13.87 -4.95 1.35
CA CYS A 164 -14.95 -4.01 1.06
C CYS A 164 -16.18 -4.26 1.95
N ALA A 165 -16.92 -3.20 2.25
CA ALA A 165 -18.18 -3.26 2.99
C ALA A 165 -19.11 -2.12 2.54
N ILE A 166 -20.42 -2.27 2.76
CA ILE A 166 -21.40 -1.22 2.48
C ILE A 166 -21.89 -0.63 3.81
N GLY A 167 -21.82 0.68 3.92
CA GLY A 167 -22.55 1.43 4.95
C GLY A 167 -23.88 1.91 4.41
N ARG A 168 -25.01 1.30 4.82
CA ARG A 168 -26.36 1.81 4.52
C ARG A 168 -26.73 2.89 5.53
N CYS A 169 -27.09 4.07 5.05
CA CYS A 169 -27.46 5.15 5.92
C CYS A 169 -28.78 4.86 6.63
N THR A 170 -28.78 5.04 7.95
CA THR A 170 -29.94 4.87 8.82
C THR A 170 -30.13 6.08 9.70
N THR A 171 -31.38 6.47 9.92
CA THR A 171 -31.73 7.47 10.94
C THR A 171 -32.25 6.78 12.18
N VAL A 172 -31.80 7.26 13.33
CA VAL A 172 -32.23 6.80 14.65
C VAL A 172 -32.91 7.97 15.35
N ASP A 173 -34.17 7.77 15.71
CA ASP A 173 -34.91 8.71 16.56
C ASP A 173 -34.32 8.65 17.98
N THR A 174 -33.78 9.75 18.49
CA THR A 174 -33.20 9.79 19.84
C THR A 174 -34.27 9.67 20.93
N ALA A 175 -35.51 10.11 20.67
CA ALA A 175 -36.63 9.94 21.58
C ALA A 175 -37.12 8.49 21.59
N GLN A 176 -36.94 7.76 20.49
CA GLN A 176 -37.25 6.34 20.38
C GLN A 176 -36.10 5.54 19.75
N PRO A 177 -35.03 5.22 20.51
CA PRO A 177 -33.80 4.61 19.96
C PRO A 177 -33.99 3.25 19.27
N LYS A 178 -35.16 2.61 19.47
CA LYS A 178 -35.54 1.35 18.83
C LYS A 178 -36.10 1.54 17.41
N GLN A 179 -36.50 2.76 17.06
CA GLN A 179 -37.01 3.11 15.74
C GLN A 179 -35.85 3.47 14.82
N VAL A 180 -35.36 2.47 14.09
CA VAL A 180 -34.32 2.63 13.07
C VAL A 180 -34.97 2.66 11.70
N THR A 181 -34.81 3.76 10.97
CA THR A 181 -35.29 3.86 9.59
C THR A 181 -34.12 3.67 8.64
N VAL A 182 -34.12 2.57 7.89
CA VAL A 182 -33.08 2.29 6.89
C VAL A 182 -33.44 2.96 5.58
N THR A 183 -32.53 3.78 5.05
CA THR A 183 -32.73 4.43 3.76
C THR A 183 -32.14 3.62 2.61
N ASN A 184 -32.40 4.06 1.39
CA ASN A 184 -31.73 3.57 0.18
C ASN A 184 -30.40 4.29 -0.07
N ARG A 185 -29.97 5.26 0.74
CA ARG A 185 -28.66 5.90 0.55
C ARG A 185 -27.58 5.02 1.16
N ALA A 186 -26.56 4.68 0.38
CA ALA A 186 -25.47 3.82 0.81
C ALA A 186 -24.13 4.31 0.29
N VAL A 187 -23.07 3.85 0.94
CA VAL A 187 -21.69 4.08 0.51
C VAL A 187 -20.97 2.74 0.48
N LEU A 188 -20.36 2.43 -0.66
CA LEU A 188 -19.42 1.32 -0.79
C LEU A 188 -18.06 1.80 -0.29
N PHE A 189 -17.46 1.09 0.66
CA PHE A 189 -16.11 1.34 1.14
C PHE A 189 -15.19 0.18 0.77
N CYS A 190 -13.97 0.47 0.34
CA CYS A 190 -12.93 -0.53 0.11
C CYS A 190 -11.59 -0.06 0.67
N ALA A 191 -11.02 -0.87 1.56
CA ALA A 191 -9.66 -0.69 2.07
C ALA A 191 -8.71 -1.65 1.33
N ILE A 192 -7.51 -1.16 0.98
CA ILE A 192 -6.48 -1.96 0.32
C ILE A 192 -5.23 -2.07 1.22
N ASP A 193 -4.49 -3.17 1.10
CA ASP A 193 -3.26 -3.40 1.84
C ASP A 193 -2.09 -3.84 0.92
N PRO A 194 -0.89 -3.23 1.06
CA PRO A 194 -0.60 -2.02 1.84
C PRO A 194 -1.45 -0.82 1.39
N PRO A 195 -1.82 0.11 2.31
CA PRO A 195 -2.50 1.34 1.93
C PRO A 195 -1.58 2.23 1.11
N THR A 196 -2.19 3.07 0.26
CA THR A 196 -1.46 4.10 -0.46
C THR A 196 -0.88 5.16 0.48
N ARG A 197 0.33 5.63 0.18
CA ARG A 197 0.98 6.69 0.93
C ARG A 197 0.50 8.05 0.43
N LYS A 198 -0.13 8.83 1.30
CA LYS A 198 -0.52 10.22 1.02
C LYS A 198 0.67 11.05 0.58
N ASP A 199 0.40 12.06 -0.25
CA ASP A 199 1.37 13.01 -0.79
C ASP A 199 2.47 12.41 -1.68
N THR A 200 2.36 11.12 -2.02
CA THR A 200 3.28 10.43 -2.94
C THR A 200 2.54 9.95 -4.19
N ALA A 201 3.28 9.63 -5.25
CA ALA A 201 2.70 9.03 -6.45
C ALA A 201 2.09 7.65 -6.12
N PRO A 202 0.78 7.44 -6.30
CA PRO A 202 0.14 6.17 -5.95
C PRO A 202 0.32 5.07 -7.02
N PHE A 203 0.86 5.42 -8.18
CA PHE A 203 1.15 4.56 -9.32
C PHE A 203 2.46 5.02 -9.98
N ASP A 204 3.13 4.12 -10.71
CA ASP A 204 4.24 4.48 -11.57
C ASP A 204 3.76 5.21 -12.85
N LYS A 205 4.71 5.71 -13.65
CA LYS A 205 4.41 6.43 -14.87
C LYS A 205 3.67 5.57 -15.92
N GLN A 206 4.03 4.30 -16.07
CA GLN A 206 3.47 3.44 -17.10
C GLN A 206 1.99 3.15 -16.81
N TYR A 207 1.68 2.90 -15.54
CA TYR A 207 0.33 2.69 -15.06
C TYR A 207 -0.49 3.99 -15.05
N TYR A 208 0.11 5.12 -14.70
CA TYR A 208 -0.51 6.44 -14.90
C TYR A 208 -0.95 6.67 -16.35
N ASP A 209 -0.04 6.46 -17.30
CA ASP A 209 -0.31 6.68 -18.73
C ASP A 209 -1.45 5.75 -19.21
N ALA A 210 -1.48 4.50 -18.73
CA ALA A 210 -2.56 3.55 -19.04
C ALA A 210 -3.91 3.97 -18.42
N LEU A 211 -3.93 4.46 -17.18
CA LEU A 211 -5.14 4.95 -16.50
C LEU A 211 -5.71 6.18 -17.21
N VAL A 212 -4.84 7.15 -17.55
CA VAL A 212 -5.24 8.36 -18.28
C VAL A 212 -5.74 8.03 -19.69
N GLY A 213 -5.14 7.03 -20.33
CA GLY A 213 -5.54 6.51 -21.64
C GLY A 213 -6.78 5.61 -21.62
N ARG A 214 -7.35 5.29 -20.45
CA ARG A 214 -8.51 4.41 -20.33
C ARG A 214 -9.74 5.01 -21.03
N THR A 215 -10.32 4.24 -21.94
CA THR A 215 -11.57 4.59 -22.64
C THR A 215 -12.68 3.56 -22.48
N THR A 216 -12.34 2.31 -22.13
CA THR A 216 -13.35 1.25 -21.99
C THR A 216 -14.04 1.35 -20.61
N PRO A 217 -15.39 1.39 -20.57
CA PRO A 217 -16.16 1.33 -19.33
C PRO A 217 -16.04 -0.03 -18.64
N LEU A 218 -16.15 -0.06 -17.31
CA LEU A 218 -16.18 -1.29 -16.51
C LEU A 218 -17.34 -2.21 -16.88
N ALA A 219 -18.48 -1.64 -17.29
CA ALA A 219 -19.63 -2.41 -17.74
C ALA A 219 -19.31 -3.31 -18.95
N ASP A 220 -18.40 -2.87 -19.82
CA ASP A 220 -17.99 -3.55 -21.06
C ASP A 220 -16.77 -4.48 -20.85
N MET A 221 -16.43 -4.75 -19.59
CA MET A 221 -15.34 -5.63 -19.21
C MET A 221 -15.85 -6.93 -18.60
N THR A 222 -15.05 -7.96 -18.71
CA THR A 222 -15.29 -9.30 -18.18
C THR A 222 -14.13 -9.70 -17.28
N PRO A 223 -14.28 -10.69 -16.39
CA PRO A 223 -13.16 -11.19 -15.60
C PRO A 223 -11.95 -11.62 -16.45
N ASP A 224 -12.16 -12.04 -17.69
CA ASP A 224 -11.06 -12.42 -18.61
C ASP A 224 -10.19 -11.23 -19.04
N ASP A 225 -10.73 -10.00 -18.99
CA ASP A 225 -9.96 -8.78 -19.27
C ASP A 225 -8.88 -8.49 -18.22
N LEU A 226 -8.91 -9.17 -17.06
CA LEU A 226 -7.85 -9.15 -16.06
C LEU A 226 -6.64 -10.00 -16.47
N LYS A 227 -6.82 -10.97 -17.37
CA LYS A 227 -5.75 -11.83 -17.87
C LYS A 227 -4.96 -11.13 -18.97
N ALA A 228 -5.64 -10.36 -19.82
CA ALA A 228 -5.04 -9.65 -20.96
C ALA A 228 -4.09 -8.51 -20.56
N SER A 229 -4.29 -7.93 -19.37
CA SER A 229 -3.42 -6.89 -18.81
C SER A 229 -2.08 -7.42 -18.30
N ARG A 230 -1.93 -8.75 -18.08
CA ARG A 230 -0.65 -9.38 -17.73
C ARG A 230 0.20 -9.51 -18.98
N GLY A 231 1.02 -8.50 -19.24
CA GLY A 231 1.97 -8.49 -20.35
C GLY A 231 2.89 -9.73 -20.32
N GLY A 232 2.64 -10.66 -21.23
CA GLY A 232 3.66 -11.59 -21.75
C GLY A 232 4.45 -12.44 -20.75
N SER A 233 3.79 -13.32 -20.00
CA SER A 233 4.31 -14.67 -19.70
C SER A 233 3.20 -15.51 -19.08
N THR A 234 2.82 -16.58 -19.78
CA THR A 234 1.92 -17.62 -19.27
C THR A 234 2.60 -18.37 -18.12
N VAL A 235 2.49 -17.86 -16.90
CA VAL A 235 2.69 -18.68 -15.70
C VAL A 235 1.40 -19.47 -15.50
N ALA A 236 1.46 -20.75 -15.86
CA ALA A 236 0.39 -21.69 -15.58
C ALA A 236 0.26 -21.85 -14.06
N VAL A 237 -0.80 -21.26 -13.50
CA VAL A 237 -1.28 -21.62 -12.16
C VAL A 237 -1.98 -22.98 -12.29
N PRO A 238 -1.66 -24.00 -11.48
CA PRO A 238 -2.34 -25.28 -11.55
C PRO A 238 -3.75 -25.15 -10.98
N SER A 239 -4.72 -24.91 -11.86
CA SER A 239 -6.13 -25.13 -11.57
C SER A 239 -6.48 -26.57 -11.93
N VAL A 240 -6.47 -27.45 -10.93
CA VAL A 240 -7.18 -28.73 -11.03
C VAL A 240 -8.67 -28.40 -11.07
N LEU A 241 -9.25 -28.32 -12.27
CA LEU A 241 -10.62 -28.76 -12.58
C LEU A 241 -10.96 -28.54 -14.07
N LEU A 242 -11.45 -29.64 -14.65
CA LEU A 242 -12.14 -29.81 -15.94
C LEU A 242 -11.28 -29.97 -17.19
N ALA A 243 -11.39 -31.19 -17.71
CA ALA A 243 -10.75 -31.78 -18.87
C ALA A 243 -11.12 -31.10 -20.20
N GLY A 244 -10.14 -31.13 -21.12
CA GLY A 244 -10.38 -31.29 -22.56
C GLY A 244 -10.14 -30.05 -23.43
N MET A 245 -8.95 -29.93 -24.02
CA MET A 245 -8.75 -29.98 -25.48
C MET A 245 -7.29 -29.70 -25.85
N ALA A 246 -6.87 -30.37 -26.92
CA ALA A 246 -5.50 -30.45 -27.40
C ALA A 246 -5.20 -29.41 -28.50
N ALA A 247 -3.92 -29.06 -28.56
CA ALA A 247 -3.11 -28.70 -29.73
C ALA A 247 -3.10 -27.24 -30.25
N ILE A 248 -1.88 -26.88 -30.72
CA ILE A 248 -1.48 -25.80 -31.66
C ILE A 248 -1.15 -24.44 -31.00
N LEU A 249 -0.01 -23.77 -31.20
CA LEU A 249 1.22 -23.92 -32.02
C LEU A 249 2.27 -22.95 -31.41
N ALA A 250 3.47 -23.38 -31.02
CA ALA A 250 4.74 -23.18 -31.74
C ALA A 250 4.77 -22.07 -32.81
N ALA A 251 5.27 -20.87 -32.48
CA ALA A 251 5.98 -19.95 -33.41
C ALA A 251 6.50 -18.65 -32.74
N VAL A 252 7.46 -18.71 -31.80
CA VAL A 252 8.48 -17.65 -31.60
C VAL A 252 9.75 -18.32 -31.05
N ALA A 253 10.41 -19.11 -31.88
CA ALA A 253 11.71 -19.68 -31.59
C ALA A 253 12.70 -19.22 -32.66
N LEU A 254 13.12 -17.96 -32.59
CA LEU A 254 14.24 -17.42 -33.40
C LEU A 254 14.81 -16.15 -32.74
N CYS A 255 15.20 -16.27 -31.46
CA CYS A 255 16.34 -15.53 -30.89
C CYS A 255 16.88 -16.23 -29.62
N ILE A 256 16.91 -17.57 -29.62
CA ILE A 256 17.29 -18.40 -28.45
C ILE A 256 18.83 -18.43 -28.22
N HIS A 257 19.62 -17.69 -29.00
CA HIS A 257 21.10 -17.72 -28.93
C HIS A 257 21.79 -16.38 -28.60
N CYS A 258 21.07 -15.34 -28.17
CA CYS A 258 21.70 -14.18 -27.52
C CYS A 258 21.67 -14.38 -26.00
N GLN A 259 22.61 -15.16 -25.48
CA GLN A 259 22.87 -15.26 -24.04
C GLN A 259 23.44 -13.93 -23.52
N LEU A 260 22.69 -13.19 -22.71
CA LEU A 260 23.26 -12.21 -21.79
C LEU A 260 23.13 -12.74 -20.36
N PRO A 261 24.23 -13.15 -19.71
CA PRO A 261 24.21 -13.57 -18.31
C PRO A 261 24.23 -12.30 -17.45
N VAL A 262 23.08 -11.68 -17.29
CA VAL A 262 22.95 -10.55 -16.36
C VAL A 262 22.87 -11.12 -14.94
N ARG A 263 24.04 -11.37 -14.34
CA ARG A 263 24.14 -11.93 -12.99
C ARG A 263 24.96 -11.01 -12.11
N ILE A 264 24.44 -10.72 -10.93
CA ILE A 264 25.25 -10.31 -9.79
C ILE A 264 25.76 -11.59 -9.11
N ASN A 265 26.93 -11.53 -8.49
CA ASN A 265 27.48 -12.66 -7.75
C ASN A 265 26.56 -13.04 -6.59
N ALA A 266 26.30 -14.35 -6.43
CA ALA A 266 25.58 -14.85 -5.26
C ALA A 266 26.35 -14.51 -3.99
N LEU A 267 25.67 -13.94 -2.99
CA LEU A 267 26.28 -13.60 -1.72
C LEU A 267 26.29 -14.82 -0.79
N THR A 268 27.44 -15.08 -0.17
CA THR A 268 27.57 -16.03 0.94
C THR A 268 27.81 -15.31 2.25
N THR A 269 27.36 -15.87 3.37
CA THR A 269 27.64 -15.31 4.70
C THR A 269 29.15 -15.27 4.97
N ASP A 270 29.61 -14.18 5.58
CA ASP A 270 30.95 -14.06 6.14
C ASP A 270 30.87 -13.71 7.63
N GLU A 271 31.18 -14.69 8.49
CA GLU A 271 31.13 -14.56 9.95
C GLU A 271 32.14 -13.53 10.49
N THR A 272 33.22 -13.27 9.75
CA THR A 272 34.20 -12.24 10.10
C THR A 272 33.56 -10.85 9.94
N LEU A 273 32.82 -10.63 8.85
CA LEU A 273 32.05 -9.40 8.66
C LEU A 273 30.97 -9.23 9.72
N VAL A 274 30.26 -10.31 10.08
CA VAL A 274 29.27 -10.27 11.17
C VAL A 274 29.93 -9.85 12.49
N THR A 275 31.06 -10.46 12.84
CA THR A 275 31.79 -10.16 14.08
C THR A 275 32.28 -8.71 14.10
N ASN A 276 32.89 -8.25 13.02
CA ASN A 276 33.38 -6.88 12.90
C ASN A 276 32.24 -5.86 12.95
N LEU A 277 31.10 -6.16 12.31
CA LEU A 277 29.93 -5.28 12.32
C LEU A 277 29.32 -5.19 13.72
N LYS A 278 29.23 -6.32 14.44
CA LYS A 278 28.81 -6.35 15.84
C LYS A 278 29.70 -5.49 16.72
N GLN A 279 31.02 -5.69 16.62
CA GLN A 279 32.01 -4.91 17.35
C GLN A 279 31.88 -3.41 17.06
N ALA A 280 31.76 -3.03 15.78
CA ALA A 280 31.61 -1.64 15.36
C ALA A 280 30.33 -0.98 15.91
N LEU A 281 29.23 -1.73 16.01
CA LEU A 281 27.98 -1.25 16.59
C LEU A 281 28.05 -1.11 18.12
N THR A 282 28.84 -1.95 18.81
CA THR A 282 29.05 -1.87 20.26
C THR A 282 30.03 -0.76 20.67
N GLU A 283 31.11 -0.55 19.91
CA GLU A 283 32.20 0.35 20.28
C GLU A 283 31.93 1.84 19.93
N ALA A 284 30.94 2.11 19.07
CA ALA A 284 30.68 3.45 18.57
C ALA A 284 29.19 3.85 18.67
N PRO A 285 28.72 4.34 19.84
CA PRO A 285 27.37 4.89 19.98
C PRO A 285 27.11 6.11 19.08
N SER A 286 28.15 6.69 18.47
CA SER A 286 28.03 7.76 17.47
C SER A 286 27.54 7.28 16.09
N LYS A 287 27.34 5.97 15.88
CA LYS A 287 26.80 5.40 14.63
C LYS A 287 25.29 5.43 14.54
N VAL A 288 24.63 5.75 15.65
CA VAL A 288 23.19 5.83 15.77
C VAL A 288 22.88 7.10 16.57
N THR A 289 21.91 7.87 16.16
CA THR A 289 21.52 9.12 16.80
C THR A 289 20.10 8.98 17.38
N GLY A 290 19.74 9.89 18.28
CA GLY A 290 18.41 9.93 18.88
C GLY A 290 18.47 9.87 20.41
N PRO A 291 17.66 10.67 21.13
CA PRO A 291 17.60 10.64 22.59
C PRO A 291 16.79 9.48 23.16
N SER A 292 16.11 8.70 22.31
CA SER A 292 15.20 7.61 22.70
C SER A 292 15.14 6.56 21.59
N CYS A 293 14.60 5.37 21.88
CA CYS A 293 14.43 4.33 20.87
C CYS A 293 13.44 4.73 19.77
N ALA A 294 12.43 5.53 20.10
CA ALA A 294 11.51 6.10 19.11
C ALA A 294 12.23 7.04 18.11
N ALA A 295 13.25 7.75 18.57
CA ALA A 295 14.04 8.68 17.79
C ALA A 295 15.34 8.06 17.23
N LEU A 296 15.50 6.73 17.35
CA LEU A 296 16.67 6.01 16.87
C LEU A 296 16.81 6.15 15.35
N ASP A 297 17.97 6.67 14.94
CA ASP A 297 18.29 6.93 13.53
C ASP A 297 19.76 6.60 13.21
N VAL A 298 20.10 6.39 11.95
CA VAL A 298 21.46 6.02 11.54
C VAL A 298 22.30 7.27 11.30
N ALA A 299 23.51 7.33 11.82
CA ALA A 299 24.40 8.46 11.57
C ALA A 299 24.75 8.54 10.07
N GLU A 300 24.75 9.75 9.48
CA GLU A 300 24.94 9.97 8.04
C GLU A 300 26.21 9.30 7.47
N THR A 301 27.29 9.25 8.26
CA THR A 301 28.54 8.58 7.86
C THR A 301 28.39 7.07 7.67
N PHE A 302 27.41 6.47 8.31
CA PHE A 302 27.11 5.04 8.25
C PHE A 302 26.08 4.72 7.17
N GLU A 303 25.09 5.61 6.96
CA GLU A 303 24.05 5.44 5.93
C GLU A 303 24.60 5.25 4.52
N LYS A 304 25.72 5.91 4.20
CA LYS A 304 26.31 5.89 2.84
C LYS A 304 27.23 4.70 2.58
N THR A 305 27.61 3.94 3.62
CA THR A 305 28.68 2.91 3.50
C THR A 305 28.20 1.49 3.74
N LYS A 306 26.97 1.32 4.23
CA LYS A 306 26.38 0.01 4.57
C LYS A 306 24.94 -0.04 4.09
N PHE A 307 24.45 -1.25 3.85
CA PHE A 307 23.02 -1.46 3.72
C PHE A 307 22.37 -1.42 5.11
N TYR A 308 21.24 -0.74 5.26
CA TYR A 308 20.50 -0.73 6.51
C TYR A 308 18.98 -0.66 6.32
N VAL A 309 18.25 -1.20 7.30
CA VAL A 309 16.78 -1.05 7.38
C VAL A 309 16.36 -0.90 8.84
N THR A 310 15.59 0.15 9.13
CA THR A 310 14.95 0.35 10.43
C THR A 310 13.59 -0.34 10.47
N PHE A 311 13.27 -1.01 11.56
CA PHE A 311 12.01 -1.71 11.75
C PHE A 311 11.61 -1.79 13.23
N THR A 312 10.33 -2.09 13.47
CA THR A 312 9.83 -2.41 14.80
C THR A 312 9.91 -3.93 15.00
N LYS A 313 10.60 -4.36 16.05
CA LYS A 313 10.72 -5.76 16.41
C LYS A 313 9.62 -6.13 17.39
N GLU A 314 8.72 -7.00 16.96
CA GLU A 314 7.68 -7.54 17.82
C GLU A 314 8.22 -8.75 18.60
N SER A 315 7.94 -8.79 19.91
CA SER A 315 8.36 -9.91 20.76
C SER A 315 7.80 -11.24 20.26
N GLY A 316 8.66 -12.25 20.13
CA GLY A 316 8.28 -13.59 19.67
C GLY A 316 8.00 -13.72 18.17
N LYS A 317 8.17 -12.66 17.36
CA LYS A 317 8.02 -12.73 15.90
C LYS A 317 9.35 -12.51 15.18
N THR A 318 9.62 -13.34 14.18
CA THR A 318 10.75 -13.12 13.28
C THR A 318 10.41 -11.97 12.31
N PRO A 319 11.27 -10.94 12.19
CA PRO A 319 11.04 -9.87 11.23
C PRO A 319 11.02 -10.39 9.79
N ASN A 320 10.16 -9.83 8.95
CA ASN A 320 10.11 -10.17 7.53
C ASN A 320 11.25 -9.46 6.76
N TYR A 321 12.46 -10.02 6.85
CA TYR A 321 13.64 -9.45 6.20
C TYR A 321 13.51 -9.36 4.66
N ARG A 322 12.73 -10.25 4.03
CA ARG A 322 12.48 -10.19 2.57
C ARG A 322 11.73 -8.93 2.20
N GLN A 323 10.67 -8.62 2.94
CA GLN A 323 9.89 -7.40 2.75
C GLN A 323 10.73 -6.15 3.01
N MET A 324 11.59 -6.17 4.03
CA MET A 324 12.51 -5.07 4.33
C MET A 324 13.47 -4.79 3.18
N VAL A 325 14.11 -5.83 2.65
CA VAL A 325 15.01 -5.74 1.49
C VAL A 325 14.25 -5.27 0.24
N GLU A 326 13.04 -5.78 0.02
CA GLU A 326 12.20 -5.35 -1.10
C GLU A 326 11.84 -3.87 -1.03
N ASN A 327 11.43 -3.39 0.14
CA ASN A 327 11.14 -1.99 0.36
C ASN A 327 12.36 -1.10 0.09
N ALA A 328 13.55 -1.53 0.52
CA ALA A 328 14.78 -0.78 0.26
C ALA A 328 15.13 -0.72 -1.23
N ILE A 329 14.95 -1.81 -1.97
CA ILE A 329 15.13 -1.83 -3.43
C ILE A 329 14.11 -0.91 -4.11
N ASN A 330 12.83 -1.01 -3.75
CA ASN A 330 11.78 -0.19 -4.35
C ASN A 330 12.02 1.31 -4.11
N ASN A 331 12.45 1.68 -2.90
CA ASN A 331 12.83 3.06 -2.59
C ASN A 331 13.99 3.55 -3.47
N GLY A 332 15.00 2.72 -3.71
CA GLY A 332 16.10 3.05 -4.62
C GLY A 332 15.65 3.18 -6.07
N LEU A 333 14.79 2.28 -6.56
CA LEU A 333 14.27 2.31 -7.93
C LEU A 333 13.42 3.57 -8.20
N ILE A 334 12.66 4.06 -7.21
CA ILE A 334 11.93 5.33 -7.33
C ILE A 334 12.86 6.51 -7.65
N LEU A 335 14.08 6.49 -7.08
CA LEU A 335 15.11 7.52 -7.30
C LEU A 335 15.87 7.33 -8.63
N MET A 336 15.76 6.16 -9.25
CA MET A 336 16.44 5.79 -10.48
C MET A 336 15.41 5.46 -11.56
N GLN A 337 14.70 6.47 -12.08
CA GLN A 337 13.71 6.28 -13.15
C GLN A 337 14.35 5.87 -14.48
N THR A 338 15.59 6.30 -14.70
CA THR A 338 16.43 5.90 -15.83
C THR A 338 17.80 5.48 -15.30
N TYR A 339 18.45 4.55 -15.99
CA TYR A 339 19.78 4.09 -15.62
C TYR A 339 20.81 5.23 -15.77
N PRO A 340 21.53 5.62 -14.71
CA PRO A 340 22.52 6.70 -14.78
C PRO A 340 23.66 6.37 -15.74
N THR A 341 24.01 7.32 -16.60
CA THR A 341 25.02 7.17 -17.65
C THR A 341 26.30 7.97 -17.41
N THR A 342 26.26 8.91 -16.46
CA THR A 342 27.41 9.76 -16.11
C THR A 342 27.81 9.59 -14.64
N ASP A 343 29.09 9.87 -14.34
CA ASP A 343 29.59 9.88 -12.96
C ASP A 343 28.83 10.87 -12.06
N GLN A 344 28.35 12.00 -12.60
CA GLN A 344 27.59 12.98 -11.82
C GLN A 344 26.19 12.47 -11.47
N GLU A 345 25.52 11.76 -12.38
CA GLU A 345 24.23 11.14 -12.08
C GLU A 345 24.39 10.03 -11.03
N TRP A 346 25.46 9.24 -11.09
CA TRP A 346 25.78 8.27 -10.04
C TRP A 346 26.06 8.93 -8.71
N LYS A 347 26.85 10.01 -8.67
CA LYS A 347 27.04 10.83 -7.46
C LYS A 347 25.73 11.33 -6.88
N ASN A 348 24.83 11.82 -7.73
CA ASN A 348 23.53 12.31 -7.28
C ASN A 348 22.66 11.17 -6.71
N PHE A 349 22.71 9.99 -7.32
CA PHE A 349 22.00 8.80 -6.85
C PHE A 349 22.55 8.30 -5.49
N TRP A 350 23.88 8.17 -5.37
CA TRP A 350 24.56 7.81 -4.12
C TRP A 350 24.44 8.90 -3.04
N GLY A 351 24.24 10.15 -3.42
CA GLY A 351 24.01 11.26 -2.49
C GLY A 351 22.70 11.17 -1.73
N GLN A 352 21.73 10.39 -2.23
CA GLN A 352 20.43 10.18 -1.59
C GLN A 352 20.43 8.90 -0.75
N PRO A 353 19.91 8.91 0.50
CA PRO A 353 19.94 7.74 1.38
C PRO A 353 19.35 6.47 0.74
N GLY A 354 18.18 6.57 0.10
CA GLY A 354 17.54 5.42 -0.58
C GLY A 354 18.38 4.87 -1.75
N GLY A 355 19.08 5.76 -2.47
CA GLY A 355 19.93 5.39 -3.60
C GLY A 355 21.21 4.71 -3.13
N ALA A 356 21.91 5.30 -2.15
CA ALA A 356 23.07 4.69 -1.50
C ALA A 356 22.73 3.32 -0.89
N ASN A 357 21.60 3.21 -0.20
CA ASN A 357 21.19 1.97 0.46
C ASN A 357 20.96 0.85 -0.57
N MET A 358 20.25 1.14 -1.67
CA MET A 358 20.08 0.19 -2.77
C MET A 358 21.42 -0.15 -3.45
N ALA A 359 22.29 0.84 -3.66
CA ALA A 359 23.58 0.63 -4.31
C ALA A 359 24.53 -0.25 -3.47
N ASN A 360 24.56 -0.05 -2.15
CA ASN A 360 25.30 -0.90 -1.22
C ASN A 360 24.80 -2.35 -1.28
N LEU A 361 23.48 -2.54 -1.31
CA LEU A 361 22.86 -3.87 -1.36
C LEU A 361 23.14 -4.61 -2.68
N LEU A 362 23.08 -3.89 -3.81
CA LEU A 362 23.14 -4.48 -5.14
C LEU A 362 24.53 -4.37 -5.79
N TRP A 363 25.59 -4.21 -5.00
CA TRP A 363 26.96 -4.10 -5.50
C TRP A 363 27.41 -5.42 -6.16
N ALA A 364 27.60 -5.39 -7.48
CA ALA A 364 27.78 -6.57 -8.31
C ALA A 364 29.08 -7.32 -8.02
N ASN A 365 30.09 -6.59 -7.54
CA ASN A 365 31.40 -7.15 -7.25
C ASN A 365 31.46 -7.83 -5.88
N SER A 366 30.46 -7.60 -5.01
CA SER A 366 30.36 -8.25 -3.71
C SER A 366 30.10 -9.74 -3.86
N THR A 367 30.80 -10.56 -3.09
CA THR A 367 30.62 -12.02 -3.06
C THR A 367 30.25 -12.53 -1.68
N THR A 368 30.50 -11.73 -0.63
CA THR A 368 30.12 -12.07 0.73
C THR A 368 29.35 -10.94 1.41
N ILE A 369 28.56 -11.30 2.42
CA ILE A 369 27.77 -10.40 3.24
C ILE A 369 27.84 -10.79 4.71
N GLY A 370 27.93 -9.82 5.60
CA GLY A 370 27.72 -10.00 7.04
C GLY A 370 26.68 -9.03 7.54
N CYS A 371 25.68 -9.51 8.28
CA CYS A 371 24.62 -8.67 8.82
C CYS A 371 24.52 -8.79 10.35
N ALA A 372 24.12 -7.69 10.99
CA ALA A 372 23.86 -7.61 12.41
C ALA A 372 22.60 -6.79 12.68
N VAL A 373 21.88 -7.13 13.75
CA VAL A 373 20.70 -6.39 14.18
C VAL A 373 21.03 -5.68 15.48
N LEU A 374 20.92 -4.35 15.45
CA LEU A 374 20.93 -3.52 16.64
C LEU A 374 19.49 -3.39 17.16
N VAL A 375 19.26 -3.72 18.42
CA VAL A 375 17.96 -3.54 19.07
C VAL A 375 18.09 -2.44 20.11
N CYS A 376 17.26 -1.42 20.01
CA CYS A 376 17.18 -0.39 21.04
C CYS A 376 16.14 -0.79 22.08
N THR A 377 16.58 -0.88 23.33
CA THR A 377 15.74 -1.18 24.49
C THR A 377 15.71 0.03 25.42
N GLU A 378 14.53 0.53 25.77
CA GLU A 378 14.38 1.54 26.82
C GLU A 378 14.25 0.83 28.18
N ALA A 379 14.96 1.33 29.19
CA ALA A 379 14.82 0.80 30.55
C ALA A 379 13.46 1.23 31.12
N GLU A 380 12.58 0.27 31.42
CA GLU A 380 11.31 0.55 32.10
C GLU A 380 11.54 0.78 33.61
N ASP A 381 11.14 1.94 34.13
CA ASP A 381 11.17 2.21 35.58
C ASP A 381 10.06 1.46 36.37
N SER A 382 9.14 0.75 35.69
CA SER A 382 7.97 0.17 36.36
C SER A 382 7.37 -1.08 35.67
N GLY A 383 8.06 -2.22 35.77
CA GLY A 383 7.49 -3.56 36.06
C GLY A 383 6.41 -4.22 35.19
N THR A 384 5.75 -3.57 34.22
CA THR A 384 4.79 -4.24 33.31
C THR A 384 4.65 -3.56 31.94
N ALA A 385 5.26 -4.22 30.94
CA ALA A 385 4.77 -4.54 29.60
C ALA A 385 5.19 -3.65 28.40
N GLN A 386 6.27 -4.13 27.75
CA GLN A 386 6.56 -4.21 26.31
C GLN A 386 6.39 -2.91 25.52
N THR A 387 7.42 -2.08 25.58
CA THR A 387 7.74 -1.15 24.50
C THR A 387 8.16 -1.93 23.25
N ALA A 388 7.63 -1.53 22.09
CA ALA A 388 8.00 -2.15 20.82
C ALA A 388 9.45 -1.77 20.50
N ASP A 389 10.36 -2.74 20.57
CA ASP A 389 11.78 -2.52 20.37
C ASP A 389 12.03 -1.98 18.95
N ARG A 390 12.52 -0.74 18.83
CA ARG A 390 12.99 -0.22 17.54
C ARG A 390 14.33 -0.88 17.24
N ALA A 391 14.45 -1.47 16.06
CA ALA A 391 15.63 -2.22 15.64
C ALA A 391 16.14 -1.73 14.29
N ILE A 392 17.43 -1.91 14.05
CA ILE A 392 18.08 -1.59 12.78
C ILE A 392 18.88 -2.82 12.34
N LEU A 393 18.56 -3.32 11.16
CA LEU A 393 19.37 -4.30 10.45
C LEU A 393 20.47 -3.55 9.71
N PHE A 394 21.72 -3.94 9.91
CA PHE A 394 22.86 -3.50 9.13
C PHE A 394 23.47 -4.67 8.37
N CYS A 395 23.89 -4.44 7.13
CA CYS A 395 24.67 -5.41 6.37
C CYS A 395 25.89 -4.74 5.72
N GLN A 396 27.01 -5.44 5.80
CA GLN A 396 28.25 -5.10 5.15
C GLN A 396 28.53 -6.10 4.03
N MET A 397 28.83 -5.58 2.84
CA MET A 397 29.23 -6.38 1.69
C MET A 397 30.76 -6.41 1.55
N ASN A 398 31.28 -7.49 0.97
CA ASN A 398 32.69 -7.60 0.62
C ASN A 398 32.89 -8.29 -0.75
N PRO A 399 33.74 -7.75 -1.64
CA PRO A 399 34.40 -6.44 -1.60
C PRO A 399 33.45 -5.27 -1.32
N GLU A 400 33.93 -4.26 -0.61
CA GLU A 400 33.08 -3.11 -0.24
C GLU A 400 32.59 -2.35 -1.48
N PRO A 401 31.37 -1.82 -1.46
CA PRO A 401 30.85 -1.01 -2.54
C PRO A 401 31.70 0.24 -2.77
N GLN A 402 31.95 0.57 -4.04
CA GLN A 402 32.64 1.81 -4.39
C GLN A 402 31.60 2.92 -4.58
N GLN A 403 31.64 3.92 -3.71
CA GLN A 403 30.74 5.06 -3.79
C GLN A 403 30.87 5.75 -5.15
N ASP A 404 29.76 6.34 -5.60
CA ASP A 404 29.64 7.08 -6.86
C ASP A 404 29.89 6.26 -8.14
N LYS A 405 30.01 4.93 -8.01
CA LYS A 405 30.18 4.01 -9.13
C LYS A 405 28.91 3.20 -9.39
N PRO A 406 28.70 2.72 -10.62
CA PRO A 406 27.57 1.86 -10.94
C PRO A 406 27.63 0.57 -10.11
N PRO A 407 26.65 0.29 -9.23
CA PRO A 407 26.62 -0.92 -8.44
C PRO A 407 26.29 -2.16 -9.26
N PHE A 408 25.55 -2.02 -10.35
CA PHE A 408 25.12 -3.12 -11.22
C PHE A 408 25.06 -2.64 -12.67
N SER A 409 24.90 -3.55 -13.63
CA SER A 409 24.80 -3.19 -15.05
C SER A 409 23.44 -2.62 -15.44
N LYS A 410 23.37 -1.93 -16.58
CA LYS A 410 22.12 -1.44 -17.17
C LYS A 410 21.11 -2.56 -17.41
N ASP A 411 21.56 -3.68 -17.98
CA ASP A 411 20.69 -4.81 -18.24
C ASP A 411 20.11 -5.38 -16.93
N TYR A 412 20.85 -5.33 -15.82
CA TYR A 412 20.36 -5.77 -14.51
C TYR A 412 19.29 -4.83 -13.99
N TYR A 413 19.48 -3.53 -14.16
CA TYR A 413 18.47 -2.53 -13.82
C TYR A 413 17.17 -2.72 -14.62
N GLU A 414 17.26 -2.95 -15.93
CA GLU A 414 16.07 -3.17 -16.77
C GLU A 414 15.32 -4.43 -16.34
N ALA A 415 16.04 -5.52 -16.07
CA ALA A 415 15.44 -6.74 -15.56
C ALA A 415 14.86 -6.59 -14.14
N LEU A 416 15.50 -5.79 -13.28
CA LEU A 416 15.03 -5.52 -11.92
C LEU A 416 13.79 -4.63 -11.92
N SER A 417 13.73 -3.61 -12.77
CA SER A 417 12.59 -2.69 -12.89
C SER A 417 11.35 -3.33 -13.51
N GLN A 418 11.53 -4.39 -14.31
CA GLN A 418 10.44 -5.18 -14.89
C GLN A 418 10.01 -6.36 -14.01
N ARG A 419 10.58 -6.52 -12.81
CA ARG A 419 10.28 -7.65 -11.93
C ARG A 419 8.87 -7.57 -11.37
N GLU A 420 8.00 -8.50 -11.75
CA GLU A 420 6.63 -8.60 -11.22
C GLU A 420 6.53 -9.41 -9.91
N THR A 421 7.46 -10.32 -9.67
CA THR A 421 7.44 -11.18 -8.47
C THR A 421 8.05 -10.46 -7.27
N SER A 422 7.31 -10.40 -6.17
CA SER A 422 7.80 -9.86 -4.90
C SER A 422 8.84 -10.78 -4.27
N LEU A 423 9.82 -10.22 -3.54
CA LEU A 423 10.82 -11.02 -2.80
C LEU A 423 10.18 -11.86 -1.69
N VAL A 424 9.04 -11.40 -1.15
CA VAL A 424 8.25 -12.11 -0.14
C VAL A 424 7.60 -13.36 -0.74
N ASP A 425 7.13 -13.26 -1.98
CA ASP A 425 6.43 -14.35 -2.69
C ASP A 425 7.39 -15.40 -3.28
N MET A 426 8.71 -15.14 -3.27
CA MET A 426 9.71 -16.04 -3.84
C MET A 426 10.02 -17.25 -2.96
N THR A 427 9.96 -18.42 -3.57
CA THR A 427 10.33 -19.69 -2.96
C THR A 427 11.83 -19.98 -3.12
N PRO A 428 12.40 -20.91 -2.34
CA PRO A 428 13.76 -21.38 -2.56
C PRO A 428 14.00 -22.01 -3.94
N ASP A 429 12.96 -22.52 -4.60
CA ASP A 429 13.08 -23.15 -5.91
C ASP A 429 13.17 -22.11 -7.04
N ASP A 430 12.57 -20.93 -6.86
CA ASP A 430 12.79 -19.75 -7.71
C ASP A 430 14.28 -19.32 -7.70
N LEU A 431 15.05 -19.76 -6.70
CA LEU A 431 16.50 -19.52 -6.59
C LEU A 431 17.33 -20.55 -7.34
N LYS A 432 16.84 -21.78 -7.48
CA LYS A 432 17.59 -22.91 -8.08
C LYS A 432 17.48 -22.96 -9.61
N ALA A 433 16.43 -22.37 -10.18
CA ALA A 433 16.04 -22.58 -11.57
C ALA A 433 16.97 -21.95 -12.63
N SER A 434 17.94 -21.12 -12.29
CA SER A 434 18.70 -20.37 -13.32
C SER A 434 19.82 -21.14 -14.04
N LYS A 435 19.87 -22.48 -14.01
CA LYS A 435 20.84 -23.24 -14.82
C LYS A 435 20.48 -23.33 -16.32
N GLY A 436 19.30 -22.85 -16.74
CA GLY A 436 18.87 -22.79 -18.14
C GLY A 436 18.63 -21.35 -18.60
N GLY A 437 19.20 -20.97 -19.75
CA GLY A 437 19.17 -19.61 -20.30
C GLY A 437 17.81 -19.15 -20.82
N SER A 438 16.90 -18.77 -19.92
CA SER A 438 15.76 -17.92 -20.25
C SER A 438 15.55 -16.90 -19.13
N ALA A 439 15.18 -15.69 -19.54
CA ALA A 439 15.30 -14.45 -18.79
C ALA A 439 14.40 -14.38 -17.54
N VAL A 440 14.76 -15.04 -16.44
CA VAL A 440 14.35 -14.68 -15.07
C VAL A 440 15.42 -15.21 -14.10
N ALA A 441 16.41 -14.39 -13.73
CA ALA A 441 17.37 -14.77 -12.67
C ALA A 441 17.99 -13.57 -11.92
N VAL A 442 17.34 -12.40 -11.95
CA VAL A 442 17.58 -11.32 -10.98
C VAL A 442 17.36 -11.77 -9.52
N PRO A 443 16.41 -12.69 -9.18
CA PRO A 443 16.09 -12.97 -7.78
C PRO A 443 17.05 -13.88 -7.01
N SER A 444 17.83 -14.72 -7.70
CA SER A 444 18.59 -15.80 -7.04
C SER A 444 19.69 -15.31 -6.10
N VAL A 445 20.08 -14.05 -6.20
CA VAL A 445 21.31 -13.50 -5.62
C VAL A 445 21.09 -12.81 -4.26
N LEU A 446 20.00 -12.04 -4.13
CA LEU A 446 19.65 -11.35 -2.88
C LEU A 446 19.23 -12.32 -1.76
N LEU A 447 18.66 -13.46 -2.13
CA LEU A 447 18.00 -14.37 -1.19
C LEU A 447 18.93 -15.40 -0.53
N ALA A 448 20.06 -15.73 -1.17
CA ALA A 448 21.14 -16.47 -0.51
C ALA A 448 21.70 -15.67 0.68
N GLY A 449 21.87 -14.35 0.50
CA GLY A 449 22.24 -13.43 1.57
C GLY A 449 21.15 -13.29 2.65
N ILE A 450 19.86 -13.29 2.28
CA ILE A 450 18.77 -13.21 3.29
C ILE A 450 18.72 -14.45 4.20
N SER A 451 19.11 -15.62 3.69
CA SER A 451 19.24 -16.83 4.52
C SER A 451 20.31 -16.66 5.61
N ALA A 452 21.36 -15.86 5.33
CA ALA A 452 22.37 -15.45 6.29
C ALA A 452 21.82 -14.49 7.36
N ILE A 453 20.88 -13.62 6.99
CA ILE A 453 20.25 -12.65 7.92
C ILE A 453 19.48 -13.37 9.03
N ILE A 454 18.91 -14.56 8.76
CA ILE A 454 18.18 -15.36 9.74
C ILE A 454 19.10 -15.88 10.86
N ALA A 455 20.43 -15.94 10.64
CA ALA A 455 21.41 -16.30 11.67
C ALA A 455 21.90 -15.10 12.52
N ALA A 456 21.40 -13.89 12.27
CA ALA A 456 21.81 -12.70 13.02
C ALA A 456 21.35 -12.78 14.48
N VAL A 457 22.32 -12.99 15.38
CA VAL A 457 22.12 -12.87 16.83
C VAL A 457 21.90 -11.39 17.17
N ALA A 458 20.78 -11.08 17.82
CA ALA A 458 20.50 -9.75 18.33
C ALA A 458 21.57 -9.33 19.35
N LEU A 459 22.06 -8.09 19.24
CA LEU A 459 22.91 -7.44 20.22
C LEU A 459 22.09 -6.62 21.20
#